data_AF-A0A951CXT1-F1
#
_entry.id   AF-A0A951CXT1-F1
#
_cell.length_a   1.000
_cell.length_b   1.000
_cell.length_c   1.000
_cell.angle_alpha   90.00
_cell.angle_beta   90.00
_cell.angle_gamma   90.00
#
_symmetry.space_group_name_H-M   'P 1'
#
loop_
_entity.id
_entity.type
_entity.pdbx_description
1 polymer ?
#
loop_
_entity_poly.entity_id
_entity_poly.type
_entity_poly.pdbx_seq_one_letter_code
_entity_poly.pdbx_strand_id
1 'polypeptide(L)' 'PDPKSGEALKKSCADKKWQIRAASAHAIGKRGDAGLVAGVLPLLQDENVTVRSEAAAAVIQLSAPSPPPARRRRGT' A
#
# COMPACT_ATOMS: atom_id res chain seq x y z
N PRO A 1 -1.09 -0.23 13.36
CA PRO A 1 -1.18 1.14 12.78
C PRO A 1 -2.51 1.79 13.14
N ASP A 2 -2.59 3.12 13.20
CA ASP A 2 -3.82 3.85 13.55
C ASP A 2 -4.87 3.78 12.41
N PRO A 3 -6.15 3.43 12.66
CA PRO A 3 -7.17 3.35 11.62
C PRO A 3 -7.40 4.66 10.85
N LYS A 4 -7.36 5.82 11.52
CA LYS A 4 -7.57 7.12 10.86
C LYS A 4 -6.44 7.42 9.86
N SER A 5 -5.22 7.03 10.18
CA SER A 5 -4.09 7.12 9.26
C SER A 5 -4.28 6.26 8.00
N GLY A 6 -4.91 5.09 8.14
CA GLY A 6 -5.27 4.23 7.01
C GLY A 6 -6.34 4.85 6.11
N GLU A 7 -7.38 5.46 6.70
CA GLU A 7 -8.41 6.16 5.94
C GLU A 7 -7.87 7.40 5.21
N ALA A 8 -6.98 8.15 5.86
CA ALA A 8 -6.33 9.31 5.25
C ALA A 8 -5.51 8.90 4.01
N LEU A 9 -4.73 7.82 4.12
CA LEU A 9 -3.98 7.25 2.99
C LEU A 9 -4.91 6.80 1.86
N LYS A 10 -6.02 6.15 2.19
CA LYS A 10 -7.01 5.72 1.19
C LYS A 10 -7.60 6.92 0.44
N LYS A 11 -7.89 8.02 1.15
CA LYS A 11 -8.41 9.25 0.54
C LYS A 11 -7.39 9.94 -0.35
N SER A 12 -6.11 9.96 0.03
CA SER A 12 -5.05 10.63 -0.74
C SER A 12 -4.70 9.92 -2.06
N CYS A 13 -5.16 8.68 -2.27
CA CYS A 13 -5.14 8.03 -3.58
C CYS A 13 -5.95 8.80 -4.65
N ALA A 14 -6.90 9.65 -4.27
CA ALA A 14 -7.69 10.46 -5.21
C ALA A 14 -7.22 11.92 -5.31
N ASP A 15 -6.01 12.24 -4.82
CA ASP A 15 -5.51 13.62 -4.83
C ASP A 15 -5.25 14.13 -6.26
N LYS A 16 -5.44 15.44 -6.47
CA LYS A 16 -5.21 16.11 -7.76
C LYS A 16 -3.74 16.03 -8.19
N LYS A 17 -2.80 16.06 -7.24
CA LYS A 17 -1.36 15.96 -7.53
C LYS A 17 -0.96 14.50 -7.65
N TRP A 18 -0.44 14.12 -8.82
CA TRP A 18 0.03 12.76 -9.07
C TRP A 18 1.11 12.32 -8.06
N GLN A 19 1.93 13.25 -7.56
CA GLN A 19 2.95 12.96 -6.54
C GLN A 19 2.32 12.44 -5.24
N ILE A 20 1.17 13.00 -4.84
CA ILE A 20 0.46 12.57 -3.63
C ILE A 20 -0.15 11.19 -3.85
N ARG A 21 -0.73 10.92 -5.03
CA ARG A 21 -1.26 9.60 -5.37
C ARG A 21 -0.17 8.52 -5.35
N ALA A 22 0.98 8.79 -5.97
CA ALA A 22 2.14 7.89 -5.97
C ALA A 22 2.66 7.63 -4.55
N ALA A 23 2.87 8.68 -3.76
CA ALA A 23 3.29 8.55 -2.36
C ALA A 23 2.28 7.76 -1.52
N SER A 24 0.99 7.90 -1.80
CA SER A 24 -0.08 7.15 -1.12
C SER A 24 0.00 5.66 -1.43
N ALA A 25 0.12 5.30 -2.72
CA ALA A 25 0.32 3.90 -3.12
C ALA A 25 1.56 3.29 -2.46
N HIS A 26 2.69 4.00 -2.51
CA HIS A 26 3.94 3.59 -1.88
C HIS A 26 3.77 3.32 -0.37
N ALA A 27 3.19 4.29 0.35
CA ALA A 27 2.99 4.19 1.79
C ALA A 27 2.03 3.05 2.15
N ILE A 28 0.97 2.83 1.36
CA ILE A 28 0.05 1.71 1.55
C ILE A 28 0.76 0.36 1.37
N GLY A 29 1.57 0.20 0.33
CA GLY A 29 2.36 -1.02 0.11
C GLY A 29 3.31 -1.30 1.27
N LYS A 30 4.08 -0.28 1.69
CA LYS A 30 5.00 -0.38 2.84
C LYS A 30 4.30 -0.68 4.16
N ARG A 31 3.06 -0.19 4.34
CA ARG A 31 2.27 -0.44 5.53
C ARG A 31 1.84 -1.91 5.66
N GLY A 32 1.73 -2.63 4.54
CA GLY A 32 1.38 -4.05 4.52
C GLY A 32 -0.06 -4.37 4.94
N ASP A 33 -0.95 -3.37 4.93
CA ASP A 33 -2.35 -3.58 5.31
C ASP A 33 -3.22 -3.87 4.08
N ALA A 34 -3.55 -5.15 3.91
CA ALA A 34 -4.37 -5.64 2.81
C ALA A 34 -5.76 -4.96 2.75
N GLY A 35 -6.29 -4.43 3.86
CA GLY A 35 -7.57 -3.71 3.89
C GLY A 35 -7.56 -2.40 3.09
N LEU A 36 -6.40 -1.89 2.72
CA LEU A 36 -6.25 -0.69 1.88
C LEU A 36 -6.11 -0.99 0.38
N VAL A 37 -6.05 -2.25 -0.03
CA VAL A 37 -5.84 -2.63 -1.44
C VAL A 37 -6.89 -2.01 -2.37
N ALA A 38 -8.13 -1.89 -1.90
CA ALA A 38 -9.23 -1.29 -2.67
C ALA A 38 -8.97 0.18 -3.07
N GLY A 39 -8.17 0.93 -2.30
CA GLY A 39 -7.77 2.30 -2.67
C GLY A 39 -6.67 2.34 -3.72
N VAL A 40 -5.86 1.28 -3.82
CA VAL A 40 -4.70 1.21 -4.73
C VAL A 40 -5.10 0.68 -6.11
N LEU A 41 -6.08 -0.22 -6.19
CA LEU A 41 -6.48 -0.84 -7.48
C LEU A 41 -6.79 0.17 -8.60
N PRO A 42 -7.53 1.28 -8.38
CA PRO A 42 -7.76 2.27 -9.43
C PRO A 42 -6.48 2.93 -9.95
N LEU A 43 -5.44 3.04 -9.12
CA LEU A 43 -4.16 3.68 -9.47
C LEU A 43 -3.34 2.88 -10.48
N LEU A 44 -3.68 1.61 -10.71
CA LEU A 44 -3.09 0.82 -11.80
C LEU A 44 -3.43 1.37 -13.20
N GLN A 45 -4.51 2.14 -13.30
CA GLN A 45 -4.97 2.79 -14.52
C GLN A 45 -4.76 4.32 -14.48
N ASP A 46 -3.93 4.81 -13.56
CA ASP A 46 -3.65 6.25 -13.45
C ASP A 46 -2.98 6.79 -14.72
N GLU A 47 -3.27 8.04 -15.07
CA GLU A 47 -2.65 8.75 -16.20
C GLU A 47 -1.12 8.81 -16.08
N ASN A 48 -0.61 8.95 -14.85
CA ASN A 48 0.80 9.12 -14.58
C ASN A 48 1.51 7.78 -14.41
N VAL A 49 2.61 7.59 -15.16
CA VAL A 49 3.37 6.33 -15.14
C VAL A 49 3.99 6.00 -13.77
N THR A 50 4.44 7.00 -13.02
CA THR A 50 5.01 6.80 -11.67
C THR A 50 3.94 6.30 -10.71
N VAL A 51 2.72 6.83 -10.80
CA VAL A 51 1.59 6.37 -9.98
C VAL A 51 1.26 4.91 -10.29
N ARG A 52 1.21 4.53 -11.58
CA ARG A 52 0.97 3.12 -11.97
C ARG A 52 2.05 2.18 -11.44
N SER A 53 3.32 2.57 -11.52
CA SER A 53 4.45 1.76 -11.02
C SER A 53 4.37 1.56 -9.49
N GLU A 54 4.10 2.62 -8.73
CA GLU A 54 3.94 2.50 -7.27
C GLU A 54 2.71 1.67 -6.89
N ALA A 55 1.61 1.80 -7.63
CA ALA A 55 0.41 0.99 -7.42
C ALA A 55 0.66 -0.50 -7.67
N ALA A 56 1.37 -0.85 -8.74
CA ALA A 56 1.75 -2.23 -9.02
C ALA A 56 2.65 -2.81 -7.91
N ALA A 57 3.67 -2.05 -7.49
CA ALA A 57 4.54 -2.45 -6.40
C ALA A 57 3.78 -2.65 -5.08
N ALA A 58 2.81 -1.78 -4.78
CA ALA A 58 1.98 -1.89 -3.59
C ALA A 58 1.07 -3.12 -3.63
N VAL A 59 0.42 -3.41 -4.77
CA VAL A 59 -0.42 -4.61 -4.92
C VAL A 59 0.40 -5.89 -4.71
N ILE A 60 1.62 -5.96 -5.26
CA ILE A 60 2.52 -7.11 -5.04
C ILE A 60 2.86 -7.25 -3.55
N GLN A 61 3.21 -6.16 -2.88
CA GLN A 61 3.54 -6.16 -1.44
C GLN A 61 2.35 -6.61 -0.57
N LEU A 62 1.14 -6.18 -0.90
CA LEU A 62 -0.08 -6.53 -0.16
C LEU A 62 -0.59 -7.95 -0.47
N SER A 63 -0.19 -8.50 -1.62
CA SER A 63 -0.56 -9.86 -2.05
C SER A 63 0.49 -10.90 -1.64
N ALA A 64 1.65 -10.46 -1.17
CA ALA A 64 2.66 -11.36 -0.63
C ALA A 64 2.09 -12.05 0.62
N PRO A 65 2.25 -13.38 0.76
CA PRO A 65 1.83 -14.08 1.97
C PRO A 65 2.54 -13.43 3.17
N SER A 66 1.78 -13.15 4.23
CA SER A 66 2.34 -12.65 5.48
C SER A 66 3.57 -13.51 5.82
N PRO A 67 4.75 -12.90 6.08
CA PRO A 67 5.92 -13.68 6.41
C PRO A 67 5.56 -14.61 7.59
N PRO A 68 5.96 -15.89 7.54
CA PRO A 68 5.63 -16.83 8.59
C PRO A 68 6.10 -16.26 9.94
N PRO A 69 5.33 -16.43 11.02
CA PRO A 69 5.66 -15.85 12.31
C PRO A 69 7.09 -16.23 12.67
N ALA A 70 7.91 -15.24 13.01
CA ALA A 70 9.31 -15.44 13.37
C ALA A 70 9.37 -16.49 14.48
N ARG A 71 9.89 -17.69 14.14
CA ARG A 71 9.94 -18.82 15.05
C ARG A 71 10.77 -18.38 16.25
N ARG A 72 10.11 -18.13 17.39
CA ARG A 72 10.82 -17.89 18.66
C ARG A 72 11.77 -19.08 18.83
N ARG A 73 13.07 -18.82 18.79
CA ARG A 73 14.07 -19.77 19.29
C ARG A 73 13.71 -19.96 20.76
N ARG A 74 13.04 -21.08 21.07
CA ARG A 74 12.98 -21.59 22.44
C ARG A 74 14.43 -21.92 22.78
N GLY A 75 15.05 -21.05 23.58
CA GLY A 75 16.28 -21.40 24.26
C GLY A 75 16.00 -22.62 25.13
N THR A 76 16.80 -23.66 24.92
CA THR A 76 16.97 -24.79 25.83
C THR A 76 17.73 -24.34 27.06
#